data_AF-A0A7C3PZJ6-F1
#
_entry.id   AF-A0A7C3PZJ6-F1
#
_cell.length_a   1.000
_cell.length_b   1.000
_cell.length_c   1.000
_cell.angle_alpha   90.00
_cell.angle_beta   90.00
_cell.angle_gamma   90.00
#
_symmetry.space_group_name_H-M   'P 1'
#
loop_
_entity.id
_entity.type
_entity.pdbx_description
1 polymer ?
#
loop_
_entity_poly.entity_id
_entity_poly.type
_entity_poly.pdbx_seq_one_letter_code
_entity_poly.pdbx_strand_id
1 'polypeptide(L)'
;MRTREEQTWFTADARLPESGMVHFVGIGGAGMSALARVLLARGYRVTGSDIARSATTDDLADRGARITMGHDARAVEGADVVVVSDAIPLDENPEALEAERRGLTRVRRSRLLGMVLEGYKVIAVTGTHGKSTVTAAIAQVLARAGECPLALVGADVEGFDGNVLYGEGPWAVVEACEAYEGYFDLDPHIVVLTNLEADHLDRHGSFDALRDSVSAFIRKASGAQGLVFCADDSGAREVASGFNEAIGYGLVRGDRVAQFEGGALKHGSTVAKPSLIGEHNAMNLWGAVVAASVALSGDAEQLLPHVQHVEGCVRRLQSLSEHEGVLLYDDYAHHPTEIAASLRAVREAHPDRRLVCVFQPHLYSRTRDFLNEFAPALALADSVFLTDIYPAREKPLPGISSLLIVQQLEQAGKDVCYVPSRFRLPREVARAVRGGDVVVAMGAGNIDAFPSALIDELACSTRPLRVAVFQGGASAEREVSLLSGGMVADALRSLGYDVTPLDPEQLLLGEGDIRAL
;
A
#
# COMPACT_ATOMS: atom_id res chain seq x y z
N MET A 1 -10.20 -18.78 -5.28
CA MET A 1 -9.43 -19.46 -6.33
C MET A 1 -10.11 -19.22 -7.66
N ARG A 2 -9.37 -19.02 -8.76
CA ARG A 2 -9.96 -19.11 -10.10
C ARG A 2 -10.51 -20.52 -10.31
N THR A 3 -11.68 -20.67 -10.92
CA THR A 3 -12.24 -21.98 -11.23
C THR A 3 -11.30 -22.75 -12.15
N ARG A 4 -11.47 -24.07 -12.21
CA ARG A 4 -10.67 -24.91 -13.14
C ARG A 4 -10.84 -24.48 -14.60
N GLU A 5 -12.02 -23.95 -14.95
CA GLU A 5 -12.33 -23.37 -16.26
C GLU A 5 -11.56 -22.06 -16.49
N GLU A 6 -11.51 -21.17 -15.49
CA GLU A 6 -10.71 -19.94 -15.56
C GLU A 6 -9.19 -20.21 -15.63
N GLN A 7 -8.71 -21.33 -15.10
CA GLN A 7 -7.31 -21.72 -15.26
C GLN A 7 -6.99 -22.15 -16.70
N THR A 8 -7.92 -22.82 -17.39
CA THR A 8 -7.76 -23.21 -18.80
C THR A 8 -7.86 -22.05 -19.79
N TRP A 9 -8.34 -20.89 -19.32
CA TRP A 9 -8.37 -19.66 -20.11
C TRP A 9 -6.96 -19.15 -20.46
N PHE A 10 -5.98 -19.37 -19.59
CA PHE A 10 -4.60 -18.94 -19.81
C PHE A 10 -3.87 -19.84 -20.80
N THR A 11 -3.00 -19.24 -21.61
CA THR A 11 -2.15 -19.98 -22.55
C THR A 11 -1.13 -20.81 -21.78
N ALA A 12 -1.22 -22.14 -21.91
CA ALA A 12 -0.22 -23.07 -21.38
C ALA A 12 1.16 -22.81 -22.01
N ASP A 13 2.23 -22.94 -21.20
CA ASP A 13 3.63 -22.77 -21.63
C ASP A 13 3.94 -21.47 -22.36
N ALA A 14 3.15 -20.42 -22.09
CA ALA A 14 3.38 -19.10 -22.67
C ALA A 14 4.80 -18.61 -22.36
N ARG A 15 5.37 -17.92 -23.36
CA ARG A 15 6.67 -17.23 -23.29
C ARG A 15 6.51 -15.81 -23.81
N LEU A 16 7.31 -14.89 -23.27
CA LEU A 16 7.44 -13.57 -23.87
C LEU A 16 8.19 -13.68 -25.21
N PRO A 17 7.68 -13.06 -26.29
CA PRO A 17 8.44 -12.94 -27.53
C PRO A 17 9.67 -12.05 -27.33
N GLU A 18 10.74 -12.21 -28.11
CA GLU A 18 11.96 -11.39 -27.98
C GLU A 18 11.71 -9.88 -28.13
N SER A 19 10.70 -9.51 -28.94
CA SER A 19 10.17 -8.16 -29.04
C SER A 19 8.68 -8.24 -29.40
N GLY A 20 7.89 -7.24 -29.02
CA GLY A 20 6.47 -7.23 -29.32
C GLY A 20 5.68 -6.22 -28.50
N MET A 21 4.36 -6.32 -28.59
CA MET A 21 3.40 -5.53 -27.85
C MET A 21 2.75 -6.35 -26.73
N VAL A 22 2.84 -5.84 -25.50
CA VAL A 22 2.21 -6.43 -24.33
C VAL A 22 1.11 -5.50 -23.83
N HIS A 23 -0.11 -6.02 -23.74
CA HIS A 23 -1.28 -5.29 -23.25
C HIS A 23 -1.63 -5.73 -21.82
N PHE A 24 -1.78 -4.77 -20.91
CA PHE A 24 -2.11 -5.01 -19.50
C PHE A 24 -3.55 -4.60 -19.19
N VAL A 25 -4.37 -5.53 -18.70
CA VAL A 25 -5.72 -5.26 -18.21
C VAL A 25 -5.67 -5.02 -16.70
N GLY A 26 -5.92 -3.78 -16.28
CA GLY A 26 -5.69 -3.32 -14.89
C GLY A 26 -4.24 -2.92 -14.64
N ILE A 27 -3.66 -2.10 -15.53
CA ILE A 27 -2.23 -1.75 -15.53
C ILE A 27 -1.80 -0.91 -14.30
N GLY A 28 -2.72 -0.19 -13.67
CA GLY A 28 -2.46 0.70 -12.53
C GLY A 28 -2.22 -0.02 -11.20
N GLY A 29 -2.49 -1.32 -11.11
CA GLY A 29 -2.18 -2.11 -9.91
C GLY A 29 -0.68 -2.19 -9.63
N ALA A 30 -0.26 -2.19 -8.37
CA ALA A 30 1.16 -2.17 -7.98
C ALA A 30 1.98 -3.29 -8.67
N GLY A 31 1.51 -4.54 -8.59
CA GLY A 31 2.20 -5.67 -9.25
C GLY A 31 2.13 -5.66 -10.78
N MET A 32 1.15 -4.97 -11.39
CA MET A 32 1.03 -4.85 -12.85
C MET A 32 1.95 -3.76 -13.39
N SER A 33 1.95 -2.59 -12.74
CA SER A 33 2.79 -1.45 -13.09
C SER A 33 4.28 -1.75 -12.99
N ALA A 34 4.72 -2.54 -11.99
CA ALA A 34 6.10 -3.00 -11.90
C ALA A 34 6.55 -3.77 -13.14
N LEU A 35 5.72 -4.72 -13.60
CA LEU A 35 5.99 -5.51 -14.79
C LEU A 35 5.96 -4.66 -16.07
N ALA A 36 5.00 -3.73 -16.16
CA ALA A 36 4.91 -2.79 -17.27
C ALA A 36 6.19 -1.92 -17.37
N ARG A 37 6.69 -1.39 -16.24
CA ARG A 37 7.95 -0.63 -16.17
C ARG A 37 9.14 -1.45 -16.66
N VAL A 38 9.27 -2.70 -16.18
CA VAL A 38 10.36 -3.60 -16.63
C VAL A 38 10.27 -3.89 -18.14
N LEU A 39 9.08 -4.14 -18.67
CA LEU A 39 8.92 -4.41 -20.10
C LEU A 39 9.21 -3.16 -20.96
N LEU A 40 8.78 -1.97 -20.53
CA LEU A 40 9.17 -0.71 -21.17
C LEU A 40 10.69 -0.52 -21.19
N ALA A 41 11.35 -0.75 -20.05
CA ALA A 41 12.81 -0.64 -19.94
C ALA A 41 13.55 -1.66 -20.84
N ARG A 42 12.95 -2.84 -21.05
CA ARG A 42 13.45 -3.88 -21.98
C ARG A 42 13.07 -3.63 -23.45
N GLY A 43 12.42 -2.51 -23.77
CA GLY A 43 12.11 -2.09 -25.15
C GLY A 43 10.81 -2.67 -25.74
N TYR A 44 9.95 -3.30 -24.93
CA TYR A 44 8.64 -3.75 -25.40
C TYR A 44 7.69 -2.57 -25.60
N ARG A 45 6.76 -2.72 -26.53
CA ARG A 45 5.63 -1.79 -26.65
C ARG A 45 4.60 -2.13 -25.59
N VAL A 46 4.44 -1.30 -24.58
CA VAL A 46 3.45 -1.53 -23.53
C VAL A 46 2.19 -0.72 -23.79
N THR A 47 1.06 -1.40 -23.70
CA THR A 47 -0.27 -0.79 -23.69
C THR A 47 -1.05 -1.31 -22.49
N GLY A 48 -2.12 -0.64 -22.09
CA GLY A 48 -2.98 -1.19 -21.05
C GLY A 48 -4.23 -0.38 -20.78
N SER A 49 -5.09 -0.94 -19.94
CA SER A 49 -6.33 -0.34 -19.51
C SER A 49 -6.42 -0.28 -17.99
N ASP A 50 -7.13 0.72 -17.47
CA ASP A 50 -7.53 0.76 -16.06
C ASP A 50 -8.86 1.50 -15.89
N ILE A 51 -9.58 1.25 -14.79
CA ILE A 51 -10.90 1.86 -14.53
C ILE A 51 -10.81 3.35 -14.19
N ALA A 52 -9.67 3.77 -13.64
CA ALA A 52 -9.47 5.13 -13.17
C ALA A 52 -8.04 5.60 -13.41
N ARG A 53 -7.92 6.91 -13.66
CA ARG A 53 -6.63 7.59 -13.73
C ARG A 53 -6.02 7.68 -12.33
N SER A 54 -4.70 7.52 -12.26
CA SER A 54 -3.91 7.49 -11.02
C SER A 54 -2.49 7.98 -11.31
N ALA A 55 -1.74 8.33 -10.27
CA ALA A 55 -0.32 8.69 -10.40
C ALA A 55 0.49 7.59 -11.10
N THR A 56 0.18 6.31 -10.83
CA THR A 56 0.82 5.15 -11.47
C THR A 56 0.53 5.08 -12.97
N THR A 57 -0.72 5.33 -13.39
CA THR A 57 -1.06 5.31 -14.82
C THR A 57 -0.46 6.52 -15.54
N ASP A 58 -0.39 7.69 -14.89
CA ASP A 58 0.28 8.86 -15.43
C ASP A 58 1.78 8.62 -15.63
N ASP A 59 2.48 8.08 -14.63
CA ASP A 59 3.90 7.71 -14.72
C ASP A 59 4.19 6.72 -15.86
N LEU A 60 3.36 5.69 -16.02
CA LEU A 60 3.51 4.73 -17.12
C LEU A 60 3.29 5.38 -18.50
N ALA A 61 2.32 6.29 -18.61
CA ALA A 61 2.06 7.02 -19.85
C ALA A 61 3.24 7.94 -20.22
N ASP A 62 3.82 8.62 -19.24
CA ASP A 62 5.01 9.47 -19.42
C ASP A 62 6.24 8.67 -19.88
N ARG A 63 6.31 7.38 -19.53
CA ARG A 63 7.33 6.43 -20.02
C ARG A 63 7.05 5.86 -21.40
N GLY A 64 5.93 6.23 -22.02
CA GLY A 64 5.57 5.81 -23.37
C GLY A 64 4.59 4.64 -23.43
N ALA A 65 4.00 4.20 -22.30
CA ALA A 65 2.89 3.27 -22.37
C ALA A 65 1.65 3.94 -22.98
N ARG A 66 0.89 3.21 -23.80
CA ARG A 66 -0.42 3.67 -24.25
C ARG A 66 -1.51 3.18 -23.32
N ILE A 67 -2.15 4.07 -22.58
CA ILE A 67 -3.15 3.72 -21.58
C ILE A 67 -4.54 4.21 -21.98
N THR A 68 -5.54 3.35 -21.83
CA THR A 68 -6.96 3.67 -22.01
C THR A 68 -7.70 3.61 -20.67
N MET A 69 -8.59 4.56 -20.43
CA MET A 69 -9.44 4.56 -19.24
C MET A 69 -10.75 3.84 -19.56
N GLY A 70 -11.14 2.93 -18.66
CA GLY A 70 -12.20 1.96 -18.90
C GLY A 70 -11.73 0.80 -19.78
N HIS A 71 -12.60 -0.21 -19.91
CA HIS A 71 -12.31 -1.42 -20.68
C HIS A 71 -13.06 -1.43 -22.01
N ASP A 72 -12.33 -1.66 -23.11
CA ASP A 72 -12.89 -1.74 -24.47
C ASP A 72 -12.21 -2.85 -25.27
N ALA A 73 -12.98 -3.66 -25.99
CA ALA A 73 -12.46 -4.78 -26.77
C ALA A 73 -11.37 -4.36 -27.79
N ARG A 74 -11.40 -3.13 -28.30
CA ARG A 74 -10.38 -2.61 -29.23
C ARG A 74 -9.03 -2.34 -28.57
N ALA A 75 -8.96 -2.29 -27.23
CA ALA A 75 -7.73 -2.00 -26.52
C ALA A 75 -6.65 -3.09 -26.71
N VAL A 76 -7.06 -4.34 -27.02
CA VAL A 76 -6.14 -5.46 -27.30
C VAL A 76 -5.72 -5.55 -28.79
N GLU A 77 -6.09 -4.58 -29.62
CA GLU A 77 -5.71 -4.56 -31.03
C GLU A 77 -4.18 -4.47 -31.19
N GLY A 78 -3.60 -5.39 -31.97
CA GLY A 78 -2.16 -5.47 -32.18
C GLY A 78 -1.32 -6.04 -31.02
N ALA A 79 -1.93 -6.44 -29.90
CA ALA A 79 -1.23 -7.08 -28.80
C ALA A 79 -0.77 -8.50 -29.16
N ASP A 80 0.48 -8.83 -28.84
CA ASP A 80 1.02 -10.20 -28.94
C ASP A 80 0.70 -10.99 -27.67
N VAL A 81 0.79 -10.32 -26.52
CA VAL A 81 0.51 -10.90 -25.19
C VAL A 81 -0.47 -10.00 -24.43
N VAL A 82 -1.52 -10.60 -23.86
CA VAL A 82 -2.47 -9.95 -22.96
C VAL A 82 -2.26 -10.45 -21.54
N VAL A 83 -1.98 -9.52 -20.64
CA VAL A 83 -1.68 -9.75 -19.22
C VAL A 83 -2.87 -9.30 -18.41
N VAL A 84 -3.42 -10.20 -17.61
CA VAL A 84 -4.63 -9.90 -16.85
C VAL A 84 -4.34 -9.94 -15.35
N SER A 85 -4.79 -8.90 -14.64
CA SER A 85 -4.75 -8.84 -13.18
C SER A 85 -5.71 -9.85 -12.54
N ASP A 86 -5.39 -10.32 -11.33
CA ASP A 86 -6.26 -11.22 -10.56
C ASP A 86 -7.61 -10.58 -10.17
N ALA A 87 -7.72 -9.25 -10.26
CA ALA A 87 -8.95 -8.50 -9.97
C ALA A 87 -9.95 -8.45 -11.14
N ILE A 88 -9.54 -8.85 -12.35
CA ILE A 88 -10.37 -8.73 -13.56
C ILE A 88 -11.25 -9.98 -13.74
N PRO A 89 -12.59 -9.84 -13.81
CA PRO A 89 -13.49 -10.95 -14.16
C PRO A 89 -13.32 -11.29 -15.65
N LEU A 90 -12.89 -12.52 -15.94
CA LEU A 90 -12.54 -12.93 -17.31
C LEU A 90 -13.76 -13.05 -18.24
N ASP A 91 -14.89 -13.42 -17.68
CA ASP A 91 -16.15 -13.70 -18.37
C ASP A 91 -16.98 -12.43 -18.65
N GLU A 92 -16.67 -11.33 -17.99
CA GLU A 92 -17.36 -10.05 -18.15
C GLU A 92 -16.50 -8.97 -18.82
N ASN A 93 -15.17 -9.07 -18.70
CA ASN A 93 -14.27 -8.03 -19.19
C ASN A 93 -14.15 -8.07 -20.74
N PRO A 94 -14.47 -6.98 -21.46
CA PRO A 94 -14.49 -6.97 -22.92
C PRO A 94 -13.12 -7.20 -23.56
N GLU A 95 -12.02 -6.82 -22.89
CA GLU A 95 -10.66 -7.06 -23.37
C GLU A 95 -10.25 -8.54 -23.21
N ALA A 96 -10.61 -9.14 -22.08
CA ALA A 96 -10.37 -10.57 -21.84
C ALA A 96 -11.13 -11.44 -22.86
N LEU A 97 -12.43 -11.16 -23.06
CA LEU A 97 -13.26 -11.87 -24.03
C LEU A 97 -12.73 -11.72 -25.47
N GLU A 98 -12.28 -10.53 -25.85
CA GLU A 98 -11.74 -10.29 -27.19
C GLU A 98 -10.37 -10.96 -27.39
N ALA A 99 -9.51 -10.95 -26.36
CA ALA A 99 -8.23 -11.65 -26.40
C ALA A 99 -8.41 -13.16 -26.61
N GLU A 100 -9.42 -13.75 -25.96
CA GLU A 100 -9.80 -15.15 -26.17
C GLU A 100 -10.34 -15.39 -27.59
N ARG A 101 -11.29 -14.56 -28.03
CA ARG A 101 -11.90 -14.68 -29.37
C ARG A 101 -10.87 -14.63 -30.49
N ARG A 102 -9.81 -13.82 -30.32
CA ARG A 102 -8.70 -13.68 -31.28
C ARG A 102 -7.58 -14.70 -31.10
N GLY A 103 -7.65 -15.54 -30.07
CA GLY A 103 -6.61 -16.54 -29.78
C GLY A 103 -5.26 -15.94 -29.39
N LEU A 104 -5.25 -14.78 -28.73
CA LEU A 104 -4.01 -14.13 -28.27
C LEU A 104 -3.35 -14.94 -27.15
N THR A 105 -2.04 -14.74 -26.98
CA THR A 105 -1.34 -15.27 -25.80
C THR A 105 -1.85 -14.55 -24.56
N ARG A 106 -2.45 -15.31 -23.65
CA ARG A 106 -3.12 -14.78 -22.46
C ARG A 106 -2.40 -15.29 -21.22
N VAL A 107 -1.92 -14.38 -20.37
CA VAL A 107 -1.17 -14.73 -19.17
C VAL A 107 -1.69 -13.99 -17.95
N ARG A 108 -1.62 -14.64 -16.78
CA ARG A 108 -1.83 -13.95 -15.51
C ARG A 108 -0.58 -13.18 -15.12
N ARG A 109 -0.76 -12.13 -14.31
CA ARG A 109 0.33 -11.30 -13.76
C ARG A 109 1.49 -12.14 -13.20
N SER A 110 1.21 -13.14 -12.37
CA SER A 110 2.27 -13.96 -11.75
C SER A 110 3.07 -14.78 -12.74
N ARG A 111 2.43 -15.23 -13.83
CA ARG A 111 3.12 -15.97 -14.89
C ARG A 111 4.04 -15.04 -15.68
N LEU A 112 3.61 -13.82 -15.97
CA LEU A 112 4.48 -12.79 -16.55
C LEU A 112 5.67 -12.47 -15.63
N LEU A 113 5.43 -12.36 -14.32
CA LEU A 113 6.51 -12.19 -13.34
C LEU A 113 7.53 -13.33 -13.45
N GLY A 114 7.08 -14.60 -13.49
CA GLY A 114 7.96 -15.74 -13.72
C GLY A 114 8.80 -15.61 -14.99
N MET A 115 8.20 -15.20 -16.12
CA MET A 115 8.92 -14.98 -17.38
C MET A 115 9.94 -13.83 -17.28
N VAL A 116 9.61 -12.75 -16.59
CA VAL A 116 10.52 -11.60 -16.40
C VAL A 116 11.75 -11.98 -15.58
N LEU A 117 11.60 -12.93 -14.67
CA LEU A 117 12.63 -13.45 -13.76
C LEU A 117 13.45 -14.60 -14.35
N GLU A 118 13.12 -15.09 -15.56
CA GLU A 118 13.92 -16.12 -16.22
C GLU A 118 15.39 -15.67 -16.33
N GLY A 119 16.30 -16.54 -15.89
CA GLY A 119 17.74 -16.27 -15.84
C GLY A 119 18.27 -15.72 -14.51
N TYR A 120 17.41 -15.28 -13.60
CA TYR A 120 17.80 -14.81 -12.26
C TYR A 120 17.73 -15.93 -11.21
N LYS A 121 18.54 -15.81 -10.16
CA LYS A 121 18.33 -16.50 -8.88
C LYS A 121 17.32 -15.69 -8.06
N VAL A 122 16.14 -16.26 -7.85
CA VAL A 122 15.02 -15.52 -7.24
C VAL A 122 15.02 -15.66 -5.71
N ILE A 123 14.97 -14.53 -5.01
CA ILE A 123 14.62 -14.45 -3.58
C ILE A 123 13.16 -14.01 -3.49
N ALA A 124 12.29 -14.93 -3.10
CA ALA A 124 10.86 -14.69 -3.01
C ALA A 124 10.43 -14.45 -1.55
N VAL A 125 9.83 -13.31 -1.26
CA VAL A 125 9.40 -12.94 0.09
C VAL A 125 7.91 -13.18 0.24
N THR A 126 7.51 -14.01 1.21
CA THR A 126 6.13 -14.37 1.50
C THR A 126 5.84 -14.28 3.00
N GLY A 127 4.57 -14.41 3.37
CA GLY A 127 4.08 -14.29 4.75
C GLY A 127 2.97 -13.24 4.88
N THR A 128 2.26 -13.22 6.00
CA THR A 128 1.06 -12.38 6.14
C THR A 128 1.41 -10.88 6.10
N HIS A 129 2.40 -10.46 6.89
CA HIS A 129 2.82 -9.06 7.05
C HIS A 129 4.29 -8.83 6.69
N GLY A 130 4.64 -7.58 6.33
CA GLY A 130 6.03 -7.15 6.16
C GLY A 130 6.68 -7.50 4.81
N LYS A 131 5.97 -8.19 3.91
CA LYS A 131 6.48 -8.64 2.60
C LYS A 131 7.18 -7.51 1.82
N SER A 132 6.47 -6.44 1.51
CA SER A 132 7.02 -5.33 0.70
C SER A 132 8.25 -4.68 1.35
N THR A 133 8.21 -4.45 2.66
CA THR A 133 9.35 -3.89 3.42
C THR A 133 10.57 -4.81 3.37
N VAL A 134 10.39 -6.11 3.57
CA VAL A 134 11.48 -7.09 3.54
C VAL A 134 12.03 -7.25 2.12
N THR A 135 11.18 -7.29 1.09
CA THR A 135 11.61 -7.31 -0.32
C THR A 135 12.47 -6.11 -0.66
N ALA A 136 12.02 -4.90 -0.31
CA ALA A 136 12.78 -3.66 -0.54
C ALA A 136 14.12 -3.67 0.23
N ALA A 137 14.09 -4.10 1.50
CA ALA A 137 15.29 -4.16 2.33
C ALA A 137 16.34 -5.16 1.80
N ILE A 138 15.93 -6.37 1.38
CA ILE A 138 16.85 -7.36 0.80
C ILE A 138 17.52 -6.78 -0.45
N ALA A 139 16.73 -6.20 -1.35
CA ALA A 139 17.25 -5.59 -2.57
C ALA A 139 18.26 -4.47 -2.28
N GLN A 140 17.97 -3.62 -1.30
CA GLN A 140 18.85 -2.52 -0.91
C GLN A 140 20.13 -2.98 -0.21
N VAL A 141 20.07 -4.03 0.62
CA VAL A 141 21.25 -4.64 1.25
C VAL A 141 22.14 -5.28 0.18
N LEU A 142 21.57 -6.07 -0.73
CA LEU A 142 22.30 -6.68 -1.85
C LEU A 142 22.91 -5.64 -2.78
N ALA A 143 22.17 -4.58 -3.14
CA ALA A 143 22.69 -3.49 -3.97
C ALA A 143 23.90 -2.82 -3.31
N ARG A 144 23.85 -2.56 -2.00
CA ARG A 144 24.96 -1.98 -1.23
C ARG A 144 26.14 -2.94 -1.04
N ALA A 145 25.89 -4.25 -1.09
CA ALA A 145 26.93 -5.27 -1.16
C ALA A 145 27.56 -5.42 -2.56
N GLY A 146 27.07 -4.69 -3.58
CA GLY A 146 27.64 -4.68 -4.93
C GLY A 146 27.02 -5.70 -5.89
N GLU A 147 25.88 -6.31 -5.54
CA GLU A 147 25.28 -7.43 -6.29
C GLU A 147 24.31 -6.99 -7.40
N CYS A 148 24.00 -5.69 -7.49
CA CYS A 148 23.14 -5.10 -8.53
C CYS A 148 21.84 -5.91 -8.81
N PRO A 149 20.98 -6.18 -7.80
CA PRO A 149 19.82 -7.05 -7.97
C PRO A 149 18.70 -6.37 -8.77
N LEU A 150 17.91 -7.16 -9.50
CA LEU A 150 16.58 -6.76 -9.95
C LEU A 150 15.62 -6.85 -8.76
N ALA A 151 14.75 -5.87 -8.53
CA ALA A 151 13.69 -6.00 -7.54
C ALA A 151 12.33 -5.51 -8.05
N LEU A 152 11.27 -6.24 -7.69
CA LEU A 152 9.89 -5.85 -7.95
C LEU A 152 9.11 -5.92 -6.64
N VAL A 153 8.67 -4.76 -6.15
CA VAL A 153 8.06 -4.59 -4.82
C VAL A 153 6.56 -4.30 -4.96
N GLY A 154 5.75 -4.76 -4.00
CA GLY A 154 4.30 -4.51 -3.98
C GLY A 154 3.89 -3.07 -3.63
N ALA A 155 4.84 -2.18 -3.40
CA ALA A 155 4.64 -0.77 -3.10
C ALA A 155 5.81 0.04 -3.70
N ASP A 156 5.57 1.32 -3.95
CA ASP A 156 6.66 2.22 -4.34
C ASP A 156 7.66 2.35 -3.19
N VAL A 157 8.94 2.46 -3.52
CA VAL A 157 10.04 2.51 -2.56
C VAL A 157 10.84 3.78 -2.85
N GLU A 158 11.16 4.52 -1.81
CA GLU A 158 12.05 5.68 -1.97
C GLU A 158 13.42 5.18 -2.49
N GLY A 159 13.99 5.93 -3.45
CA GLY A 159 15.24 5.56 -4.11
C GLY A 159 15.10 4.50 -5.22
N PHE A 160 13.92 3.90 -5.41
CA PHE A 160 13.62 3.02 -6.55
C PHE A 160 12.93 3.80 -7.67
N ASP A 161 12.82 3.17 -8.84
CA ASP A 161 12.00 3.66 -9.93
C ASP A 161 10.54 3.25 -9.72
N GLY A 162 9.84 4.00 -8.87
CA GLY A 162 8.55 3.60 -8.31
C GLY A 162 8.72 2.37 -7.45
N ASN A 163 8.27 1.22 -7.94
CA ASN A 163 8.36 -0.07 -7.24
C ASN A 163 9.33 -1.07 -7.87
N VAL A 164 10.26 -0.58 -8.70
CA VAL A 164 11.27 -1.39 -9.38
C VAL A 164 12.68 -0.88 -9.09
N LEU A 165 13.58 -1.80 -8.74
CA LEU A 165 15.02 -1.57 -8.79
C LEU A 165 15.59 -2.33 -9.98
N TYR A 166 16.14 -1.64 -10.98
CA TYR A 166 16.76 -2.32 -12.12
C TYR A 166 18.17 -2.80 -11.77
N GLY A 167 18.44 -4.05 -12.10
CA GLY A 167 19.74 -4.67 -11.88
C GLY A 167 20.03 -5.77 -12.89
N GLU A 168 21.31 -5.84 -13.29
CA GLU A 168 21.84 -6.83 -14.22
C GLU A 168 22.63 -7.94 -13.49
N GLY A 169 22.66 -7.90 -12.15
CA GLY A 169 23.25 -8.94 -11.34
C GLY A 169 22.45 -10.24 -11.36
N PRO A 170 22.99 -11.31 -10.73
CA PRO A 170 22.38 -12.64 -10.81
C PRO A 170 21.11 -12.77 -9.95
N TRP A 171 20.85 -11.85 -9.02
CA TRP A 171 19.76 -11.94 -8.07
C TRP A 171 18.55 -11.13 -8.50
N ALA A 172 17.37 -11.71 -8.32
CA ALA A 172 16.11 -10.97 -8.37
C ALA A 172 15.35 -11.13 -7.05
N VAL A 173 14.82 -10.04 -6.50
CA VAL A 173 14.09 -10.03 -5.22
C VAL A 173 12.65 -9.61 -5.47
N VAL A 174 11.70 -10.46 -5.09
CA VAL A 174 10.28 -10.23 -5.42
C VAL A 174 9.36 -10.55 -4.26
N GLU A 175 8.22 -9.85 -4.22
CA GLU A 175 7.12 -10.21 -3.34
C GLU A 175 6.31 -11.39 -3.90
N ALA A 176 6.08 -12.39 -3.05
CA ALA A 176 5.33 -13.60 -3.34
C ALA A 176 4.09 -13.66 -2.43
N CYS A 177 2.99 -13.09 -2.91
CA CYS A 177 1.72 -13.04 -2.18
C CYS A 177 0.96 -14.38 -2.21
N GLU A 178 0.55 -14.80 -1.02
CA GLU A 178 -0.19 -16.02 -0.70
C GLU A 178 -1.68 -15.98 -1.09
N ALA A 179 -2.26 -14.80 -1.29
CA ALA A 179 -3.71 -14.65 -1.50
C ALA A 179 -4.25 -15.28 -2.80
N TYR A 180 -3.42 -15.40 -3.84
CA TYR A 180 -3.85 -15.81 -5.19
C TYR A 180 -3.09 -17.02 -5.74
N GLU A 181 -2.26 -17.67 -4.90
CA GLU A 181 -1.39 -18.78 -5.33
C GLU A 181 -0.54 -18.44 -6.57
N GLY A 182 -0.32 -17.15 -6.81
CA GLY A 182 0.49 -16.64 -7.92
C GLY A 182 1.94 -17.05 -7.76
N TYR A 183 2.38 -17.31 -6.53
CA TYR A 183 3.73 -17.76 -6.25
C TYR A 183 4.08 -19.12 -6.88
N PHE A 184 3.10 -19.94 -7.31
CA PHE A 184 3.39 -21.23 -7.94
C PHE A 184 3.95 -21.06 -9.35
N ASP A 185 3.84 -19.87 -9.94
CA ASP A 185 4.48 -19.54 -11.21
C ASP A 185 5.93 -19.10 -11.03
N LEU A 186 6.42 -19.00 -9.80
CA LEU A 186 7.78 -18.57 -9.47
C LEU A 186 8.63 -19.79 -9.12
N ASP A 187 9.88 -19.79 -9.56
CA ASP A 187 10.85 -20.83 -9.24
C ASP A 187 11.94 -20.22 -8.31
N PRO A 188 11.67 -20.13 -7.00
CA PRO A 188 12.58 -19.46 -6.07
C PRO A 188 13.90 -20.22 -5.90
N HIS A 189 14.97 -19.46 -5.67
CA HIS A 189 16.20 -19.99 -5.10
C HIS A 189 16.15 -19.97 -3.57
N ILE A 190 15.66 -18.86 -3.00
CA ILE A 190 15.45 -18.69 -1.56
C ILE A 190 14.02 -18.18 -1.36
N VAL A 191 13.31 -18.75 -0.38
CA VAL A 191 12.04 -18.23 0.11
C VAL A 191 12.26 -17.61 1.49
N VAL A 192 11.79 -16.38 1.67
CA VAL A 192 11.80 -15.68 2.96
C VAL A 192 10.37 -15.67 3.50
N LEU A 193 10.13 -16.32 4.64
CA LEU A 193 8.85 -16.37 5.32
C LEU A 193 8.85 -15.44 6.54
N THR A 194 8.17 -14.30 6.44
CA THR A 194 8.20 -13.26 7.48
C THR A 194 7.36 -13.60 8.71
N ASN A 195 6.17 -14.16 8.51
CA ASN A 195 5.23 -14.62 9.52
C ASN A 195 4.07 -15.36 8.84
N LEU A 196 3.28 -16.11 9.61
CA LEU A 196 2.04 -16.71 9.10
C LEU A 196 0.92 -16.61 10.15
N GLU A 197 -0.03 -15.71 9.88
CA GLU A 197 -1.27 -15.52 10.63
C GLU A 197 -2.49 -15.81 9.75
N ALA A 198 -3.65 -16.02 10.38
CA ALA A 198 -4.91 -16.20 9.67
C ALA A 198 -5.30 -14.91 8.94
N ASP A 199 -5.09 -14.87 7.63
CA ASP A 199 -5.58 -13.84 6.72
C ASP A 199 -6.03 -14.50 5.41
N HIS A 200 -6.79 -13.78 4.59
CA HIS A 200 -7.28 -14.28 3.30
C HIS A 200 -8.04 -15.62 3.40
N LEU A 201 -8.74 -15.87 4.51
CA LEU A 201 -9.51 -17.10 4.73
C LEU A 201 -10.70 -17.23 3.77
N ASP A 202 -11.16 -16.12 3.18
CA ASP A 202 -12.10 -16.10 2.06
C ASP A 202 -11.58 -16.85 0.83
N ARG A 203 -10.26 -17.00 0.71
CA ARG A 203 -9.58 -17.69 -0.40
C ARG A 203 -9.13 -19.09 -0.03
N HIS A 204 -8.50 -19.25 1.13
CA HIS A 204 -7.91 -20.53 1.56
C HIS A 204 -8.92 -21.43 2.28
N GLY A 205 -10.03 -20.89 2.80
CA GLY A 205 -11.05 -21.62 3.54
C GLY A 205 -10.68 -21.90 4.99
N SER A 206 -9.42 -22.25 5.28
CA SER A 206 -8.90 -22.43 6.64
C SER A 206 -7.43 -22.02 6.77
N PHE A 207 -6.99 -21.80 8.00
CA PHE A 207 -5.57 -21.53 8.30
C PHE A 207 -4.67 -22.72 7.94
N ASP A 208 -5.13 -23.96 8.16
CA ASP A 208 -4.39 -25.16 7.75
C ASP A 208 -4.17 -25.21 6.24
N ALA A 209 -5.18 -24.84 5.43
CA ALA A 209 -5.04 -24.80 3.97
C ALA A 209 -4.06 -23.71 3.52
N LEU A 210 -4.06 -22.55 4.18
CA LEU A 210 -3.07 -21.49 3.95
C LEU A 210 -1.65 -22.01 4.26
N ARG A 211 -1.46 -22.67 5.41
CA ARG A 211 -0.17 -23.27 5.81
C ARG A 211 0.31 -24.31 4.81
N ASP A 212 -0.58 -25.18 4.33
CA ASP A 212 -0.26 -26.21 3.35
C ASP A 212 0.13 -25.61 1.99
N SER A 213 -0.57 -24.55 1.57
CA SER A 213 -0.28 -23.83 0.32
C SER A 213 1.10 -23.15 0.39
N VAL A 214 1.40 -22.43 1.47
CA VAL A 214 2.72 -21.82 1.72
C VAL A 214 3.83 -22.89 1.76
N SER A 215 3.58 -24.01 2.43
CA SER A 215 4.53 -25.13 2.46
C SER A 215 4.79 -25.72 1.07
N ALA A 216 3.76 -25.84 0.24
CA ALA A 216 3.91 -26.30 -1.14
C ALA A 216 4.76 -25.33 -1.98
N PHE A 217 4.63 -24.03 -1.76
CA PHE A 217 5.47 -23.03 -2.41
C PHE A 217 6.94 -23.11 -1.97
N ILE A 218 7.20 -23.21 -0.67
CA ILE A 218 8.57 -23.30 -0.14
C ILE A 218 9.30 -24.53 -0.71
N ARG A 219 8.61 -25.65 -0.94
CA ARG A 219 9.21 -26.85 -1.58
C ARG A 219 9.72 -26.62 -3.00
N LYS A 220 9.33 -25.52 -3.67
CA LYS A 220 9.88 -25.15 -4.98
C LYS A 220 11.27 -24.52 -4.88
N ALA A 221 11.73 -24.14 -3.69
CA ALA A 221 13.04 -23.52 -3.49
C ALA A 221 14.16 -24.47 -3.94
N SER A 222 15.07 -23.95 -4.76
CA SER A 222 16.18 -24.73 -5.34
C SER A 222 17.52 -24.56 -4.61
N GLY A 223 17.64 -23.60 -3.69
CA GLY A 223 18.86 -23.33 -2.94
C GLY A 223 19.07 -24.29 -1.77
N ALA A 224 20.34 -24.53 -1.42
CA ALA A 224 20.73 -25.41 -0.29
C ALA A 224 20.26 -24.91 1.08
N GLN A 225 19.89 -23.63 1.17
CA GLN A 225 19.20 -23.01 2.31
C GLN A 225 17.95 -22.34 1.76
N GLY A 226 17.06 -23.17 1.21
CA GLY A 226 15.90 -22.73 0.44
C GLY A 226 14.87 -21.94 1.26
N LEU A 227 14.91 -22.01 2.61
CA LEU A 227 14.02 -21.28 3.50
C LEU A 227 14.79 -20.40 4.50
N VAL A 228 14.44 -19.12 4.55
CA VAL A 228 14.78 -18.20 5.64
C VAL A 228 13.48 -17.79 6.32
N PHE A 229 13.35 -17.93 7.64
CA PHE A 229 12.07 -17.70 8.31
C PHE A 229 12.21 -16.95 9.64
N CYS A 230 11.18 -16.19 10.01
CA CYS A 230 11.12 -15.54 11.32
C CYS A 230 10.86 -16.59 12.40
N ALA A 231 11.87 -16.87 13.23
CA ALA A 231 11.77 -17.83 14.31
C ALA A 231 10.97 -17.28 15.51
N ASP A 232 10.81 -15.96 15.64
CA ASP A 232 9.96 -15.40 16.70
C ASP A 232 8.47 -15.59 16.43
N ASP A 233 8.07 -15.74 15.17
CA ASP A 233 6.70 -16.07 14.80
C ASP A 233 6.39 -17.56 15.00
N SER A 234 5.21 -17.88 15.55
CA SER A 234 4.80 -19.26 15.73
C SER A 234 4.37 -19.93 14.44
N GLY A 235 3.66 -19.23 13.55
CA GLY A 235 3.17 -19.80 12.30
C GLY A 235 4.33 -20.15 11.35
N ALA A 236 5.30 -19.25 11.22
CA ALA A 236 6.50 -19.47 10.44
C ALA A 236 7.36 -20.61 11.00
N ARG A 237 7.50 -20.74 12.32
CA ARG A 237 8.17 -21.89 12.95
C ARG A 237 7.47 -23.21 12.67
N GLU A 238 6.14 -23.22 12.72
CA GLU A 238 5.36 -24.42 12.45
C GLU A 238 5.56 -24.88 11.00
N VAL A 239 5.50 -23.95 10.03
CA VAL A 239 5.83 -24.23 8.62
C VAL A 239 7.25 -24.76 8.49
N ALA A 240 8.22 -24.06 9.09
CA ALA A 240 9.65 -24.40 8.98
C ALA A 240 9.99 -25.78 9.56
N SER A 241 9.21 -26.30 10.51
CA SER A 241 9.42 -27.64 11.08
C SER A 241 9.35 -28.78 10.06
N GLY A 242 8.71 -28.56 8.90
CA GLY A 242 8.66 -29.50 7.78
C GLY A 242 9.85 -29.45 6.83
N PHE A 243 10.86 -28.61 7.09
CA PHE A 243 11.99 -28.35 6.18
C PHE A 243 13.32 -28.53 6.90
N ASN A 244 14.23 -29.30 6.30
CA ASN A 244 15.59 -29.51 6.84
C ASN A 244 16.56 -28.39 6.43
N GLU A 245 16.30 -27.72 5.31
CA GLU A 245 17.15 -26.66 4.73
C GLU A 245 16.60 -25.27 5.06
N ALA A 246 16.44 -24.99 6.35
CA ALA A 246 15.83 -23.78 6.87
C ALA A 246 16.77 -23.02 7.82
N ILE A 247 16.78 -21.69 7.73
CA ILE A 247 17.47 -20.79 8.66
C ILE A 247 16.46 -19.90 9.36
N GLY A 248 16.40 -19.98 10.68
CA GLY A 248 15.60 -19.11 11.52
C GLY A 248 16.34 -17.81 11.86
N TYR A 249 15.70 -16.67 11.63
CA TYR A 249 16.14 -15.37 12.14
C TYR A 249 15.18 -14.86 13.22
N GLY A 250 15.68 -14.06 14.16
CA GLY A 250 14.81 -13.41 15.14
C GLY A 250 15.55 -12.42 16.04
N LEU A 251 14.78 -11.76 16.90
CA LEU A 251 15.28 -10.92 17.98
C LEU A 251 15.33 -11.66 19.32
N VAL A 252 14.53 -12.72 19.47
CA VAL A 252 14.49 -13.54 20.69
C VAL A 252 14.99 -14.97 20.45
N ARG A 253 14.67 -15.57 19.30
CA ARG A 253 15.07 -16.95 18.96
C ARG A 253 15.44 -17.13 17.49
N GLY A 254 16.05 -18.27 17.18
CA GLY A 254 16.47 -18.64 15.82
C GLY A 254 17.94 -19.05 15.77
N ASP A 255 18.40 -19.46 14.59
CA ASP A 255 19.81 -19.76 14.32
C ASP A 255 20.64 -18.46 14.25
N ARG A 256 20.01 -17.39 13.75
CA ARG A 256 20.58 -16.05 13.59
C ARG A 256 19.79 -15.06 14.44
N VAL A 257 20.30 -14.77 15.64
CA VAL A 257 19.67 -13.82 16.57
C VAL A 257 20.40 -12.48 16.57
N ALA A 258 19.66 -11.39 16.46
CA ALA A 258 20.14 -10.03 16.72
C ALA A 258 19.43 -9.46 17.96
N GLN A 259 20.09 -8.58 18.72
CA GLN A 259 19.47 -7.87 19.84
C GLN A 259 18.93 -6.52 19.35
N PHE A 260 17.72 -6.14 19.78
CA PHE A 260 17.15 -4.81 19.52
C PHE A 260 17.00 -4.05 20.84
N GLU A 261 17.88 -3.08 21.09
CA GLU A 261 17.90 -2.29 22.33
C GLU A 261 18.17 -0.82 22.00
N GLY A 262 17.43 0.10 22.64
CA GLY A 262 17.61 1.54 22.43
C GLY A 262 17.42 1.99 20.98
N GLY A 263 16.64 1.26 20.19
CA GLY A 263 16.43 1.53 18.77
C GLY A 263 17.58 1.10 17.86
N ALA A 264 18.50 0.25 18.31
CA ALA A 264 19.60 -0.27 17.50
C ALA A 264 19.61 -1.81 17.44
N LEU A 265 19.97 -2.36 16.29
CA LEU A 265 20.24 -3.79 16.10
C LEU A 265 21.69 -4.09 16.44
N LYS A 266 21.92 -5.22 17.11
CA LYS A 266 23.25 -5.73 17.43
C LYS A 266 23.38 -7.21 17.08
N HIS A 267 24.41 -7.55 16.31
CA HIS A 267 24.78 -8.93 16.00
C HIS A 267 26.30 -9.07 16.07
N GLY A 268 26.77 -10.06 16.84
CA GLY A 268 28.20 -10.19 17.15
C GLY A 268 28.76 -8.94 17.84
N SER A 269 29.79 -8.36 17.25
CA SER A 269 30.41 -7.10 17.69
C SER A 269 29.82 -5.85 17.04
N THR A 270 28.99 -6.01 16.01
CA THR A 270 28.45 -4.92 15.20
C THR A 270 27.13 -4.40 15.76
N VAL A 271 27.00 -3.07 15.79
CA VAL A 271 25.79 -2.35 16.19
C VAL A 271 25.41 -1.39 15.07
N ALA A 272 24.15 -1.43 14.64
CA ALA A 272 23.62 -0.55 13.61
C ALA A 272 22.24 -0.04 14.00
N LYS A 273 22.02 1.28 13.88
CA LYS A 273 20.69 1.88 14.08
C LYS A 273 19.86 1.75 12.81
N PRO A 274 18.75 1.00 12.79
CA PRO A 274 17.84 0.97 11.66
C PRO A 274 17.37 2.36 11.24
N SER A 275 17.22 2.57 9.93
CA SER A 275 16.54 3.76 9.38
C SER A 275 15.03 3.73 9.64
N LEU A 276 14.43 2.54 9.71
CA LEU A 276 12.99 2.33 9.93
C LEU A 276 12.70 2.15 11.43
N ILE A 277 11.62 2.77 11.91
CA ILE A 277 11.24 2.73 13.33
C ILE A 277 10.43 1.49 13.69
N GLY A 278 10.53 1.07 14.95
CA GLY A 278 9.73 -0.02 15.53
C GLY A 278 10.42 -1.39 15.49
N GLU A 279 10.17 -2.20 16.51
CA GLU A 279 10.71 -3.55 16.64
C GLU A 279 10.35 -4.45 15.44
N HIS A 280 9.13 -4.33 14.92
CA HIS A 280 8.69 -5.09 13.74
C HIS A 280 9.54 -4.76 12.49
N ASN A 281 9.95 -3.50 12.30
CA ASN A 281 10.85 -3.13 11.22
C ASN A 281 12.28 -3.53 11.50
N ALA A 282 12.75 -3.49 12.75
CA ALA A 282 14.03 -4.05 13.13
C ALA A 282 14.09 -5.57 12.80
N MET A 283 13.01 -6.30 13.08
CA MET A 283 12.83 -7.71 12.69
C MET A 283 12.88 -7.90 11.16
N ASN A 284 12.14 -7.07 10.41
CA ASN A 284 12.14 -7.11 8.94
C ASN A 284 13.54 -6.87 8.36
N LEU A 285 14.25 -5.87 8.87
CA LEU A 285 15.61 -5.53 8.43
C LEU A 285 16.62 -6.60 8.80
N TRP A 286 16.48 -7.21 9.99
CA TRP A 286 17.31 -8.35 10.36
C TRP A 286 17.05 -9.57 9.45
N GLY A 287 15.78 -9.89 9.18
CA GLY A 287 15.42 -10.93 8.21
C GLY A 287 15.99 -10.66 6.82
N ALA A 288 15.99 -9.40 6.38
CA ALA A 288 16.59 -9.00 5.12
C ALA A 288 18.12 -9.20 5.09
N VAL A 289 18.82 -8.83 6.17
CA VAL A 289 20.26 -9.06 6.33
C VAL A 289 20.59 -10.57 6.31
N VAL A 290 19.81 -11.38 7.01
CA VAL A 290 20.00 -12.84 7.02
C VAL A 290 19.76 -13.43 5.63
N ALA A 291 18.67 -13.06 4.95
CA ALA A 291 18.39 -13.53 3.59
C ALA A 291 19.50 -13.13 2.60
N ALA A 292 20.00 -11.90 2.68
CA ALA A 292 21.14 -11.46 1.88
C ALA A 292 22.42 -12.26 2.22
N SER A 293 22.70 -12.51 3.51
CA SER A 293 23.86 -13.32 3.90
C SER A 293 23.81 -14.74 3.34
N VAL A 294 22.61 -15.35 3.30
CA VAL A 294 22.39 -16.67 2.70
C VAL A 294 22.62 -16.64 1.19
N ALA A 295 22.06 -15.65 0.50
CA ALA A 295 22.27 -15.46 -0.93
C ALA A 295 23.76 -15.33 -1.28
N LEU A 296 24.52 -14.57 -0.49
CA LEU A 296 25.94 -14.33 -0.72
C LEU A 296 26.87 -15.40 -0.15
N SER A 297 26.33 -16.38 0.59
CA SER A 297 27.13 -17.29 1.42
C SER A 297 28.13 -16.53 2.30
N GLY A 298 27.70 -15.36 2.80
CA GLY A 298 28.52 -14.38 3.50
C GLY A 298 28.17 -14.25 4.99
N ASP A 299 28.83 -13.30 5.66
CA ASP A 299 28.62 -13.03 7.09
C ASP A 299 27.54 -11.95 7.29
N ALA A 300 26.46 -12.30 8.01
CA ALA A 300 25.39 -11.38 8.36
C ALA A 300 25.90 -10.18 9.19
N GLU A 301 26.96 -10.35 9.98
CA GLU A 301 27.56 -9.26 10.76
C GLU A 301 28.11 -8.16 9.84
N GLN A 302 28.70 -8.52 8.69
CA GLN A 302 29.26 -7.56 7.73
C GLN A 302 28.18 -6.79 6.96
N LEU A 303 27.00 -7.40 6.79
CA LEU A 303 25.88 -6.78 6.08
C LEU A 303 24.99 -5.93 6.99
N LEU A 304 25.04 -6.15 8.31
CA LEU A 304 24.22 -5.44 9.28
C LEU A 304 24.29 -3.90 9.17
N PRO A 305 25.45 -3.24 8.94
CA PRO A 305 25.51 -1.78 8.83
C PRO A 305 24.63 -1.20 7.73
N HIS A 306 24.30 -1.96 6.67
CA HIS A 306 23.48 -1.47 5.56
C HIS A 306 22.04 -1.11 5.98
N VAL A 307 21.54 -1.62 7.12
CA VAL A 307 20.20 -1.29 7.65
C VAL A 307 20.03 0.20 8.01
N GLN A 308 21.14 0.93 8.20
CA GLN A 308 21.12 2.39 8.44
C GLN A 308 20.67 3.19 7.22
N HIS A 309 20.73 2.57 6.03
CA HIS A 309 20.51 3.24 4.76
C HIS A 309 19.34 2.65 3.98
N VAL A 310 18.55 1.76 4.58
CA VAL A 310 17.38 1.19 3.92
C VAL A 310 16.29 2.23 3.85
N GLU A 311 15.92 2.62 2.65
CA GLU A 311 14.80 3.52 2.40
C GLU A 311 13.47 2.75 2.51
N GLY A 312 12.45 3.42 3.06
CA GLY A 312 11.15 2.83 3.35
C GLY A 312 10.29 2.65 2.11
N CYS A 313 9.24 1.83 2.24
CA CYS A 313 8.18 1.78 1.24
C CYS A 313 7.16 2.89 1.49
N VAL A 314 6.63 3.46 0.42
CA VAL A 314 5.54 4.44 0.45
C VAL A 314 4.34 3.81 1.18
N ARG A 315 3.78 4.58 2.13
CA ARG A 315 2.72 4.14 3.05
C ARG A 315 3.07 2.93 3.92
N ARG A 316 4.33 2.68 4.27
CA ARG A 316 4.70 1.66 5.29
C ARG A 316 5.35 2.33 6.47
N LEU A 317 4.50 2.83 7.38
CA LEU A 317 4.89 3.74 8.45
C LEU A 317 5.78 4.90 7.96
N GLN A 318 5.39 5.46 6.82
CA GLN A 318 6.15 6.48 6.12
C GLN A 318 6.08 7.79 6.90
N SER A 319 7.22 8.30 7.36
CA SER A 319 7.30 9.67 7.88
C SER A 319 7.13 10.63 6.72
N LEU A 320 6.13 11.49 6.81
CA LEU A 320 5.93 12.60 5.88
C LEU A 320 6.62 13.84 6.45
N SER A 321 5.96 14.98 6.39
CA SER A 321 6.44 16.26 6.90
C SER A 321 5.80 16.64 8.24
N GLU A 322 6.40 17.61 8.91
CA GLU A 322 5.82 18.29 10.08
C GLU A 322 5.23 19.64 9.66
N HIS A 323 3.98 19.91 10.03
CA HIS A 323 3.26 21.13 9.71
C HIS A 323 2.60 21.72 10.96
N GLU A 324 2.85 23.00 11.25
CA GLU A 324 2.34 23.68 12.46
C GLU A 324 2.63 22.90 13.76
N GLY A 325 3.78 22.21 13.81
CA GLY A 325 4.20 21.36 14.93
C GLY A 325 3.52 19.97 15.00
N VAL A 326 2.69 19.62 14.01
CA VAL A 326 2.03 18.30 13.89
C VAL A 326 2.86 17.42 12.96
N LEU A 327 3.36 16.30 13.49
CA LEU A 327 4.11 15.31 12.70
C LEU A 327 3.15 14.32 12.05
N LEU A 328 3.37 14.00 10.78
CA LEU A 328 2.49 13.15 9.98
C LEU A 328 3.17 11.85 9.57
N TYR A 329 2.46 10.73 9.76
CA TYR A 329 2.79 9.43 9.20
C TYR A 329 1.64 8.91 8.34
N ASP A 330 1.97 8.20 7.25
CA ASP A 330 1.02 7.41 6.46
C ASP A 330 1.40 5.93 6.49
N ASP A 331 0.39 5.09 6.73
CA ASP A 331 0.55 3.66 6.86
C ASP A 331 -0.58 2.88 6.19
N TYR A 332 -0.20 1.84 5.46
CA TYR A 332 -1.08 0.90 4.79
C TYR A 332 -1.68 -0.13 5.77
N ALA A 333 -1.21 -0.13 7.02
CA ALA A 333 -1.69 -0.97 8.11
C ALA A 333 -3.22 -1.01 8.17
N HIS A 334 -3.77 -2.21 8.06
CA HIS A 334 -5.22 -2.43 8.03
C HIS A 334 -5.65 -3.71 8.77
N HIS A 335 -4.68 -4.58 9.09
CA HIS A 335 -4.88 -5.68 10.03
C HIS A 335 -4.57 -5.21 11.46
N PRO A 336 -5.29 -5.68 12.50
CA PRO A 336 -5.04 -5.27 13.89
C PRO A 336 -3.59 -5.45 14.34
N THR A 337 -2.92 -6.53 13.93
CA THR A 337 -1.49 -6.77 14.22
C THR A 337 -0.61 -5.65 13.67
N GLU A 338 -0.84 -5.23 12.42
CA GLU A 338 -0.10 -4.14 11.75
C GLU A 338 -0.37 -2.79 12.41
N ILE A 339 -1.64 -2.50 12.72
CA ILE A 339 -2.05 -1.26 13.39
C ILE A 339 -1.35 -1.15 14.74
N ALA A 340 -1.39 -2.22 15.53
CA ALA A 340 -0.77 -2.23 16.85
C ALA A 340 0.76 -2.11 16.79
N ALA A 341 1.41 -2.79 15.85
CA ALA A 341 2.85 -2.69 15.65
C ALA A 341 3.28 -1.26 15.29
N SER A 342 2.49 -0.59 14.45
CA SER A 342 2.78 0.76 13.95
C SER A 342 2.53 1.83 15.01
N LEU A 343 1.42 1.76 15.74
CA LEU A 343 1.13 2.68 16.84
C LEU A 343 2.15 2.55 17.98
N ARG A 344 2.62 1.33 18.31
CA ARG A 344 3.71 1.13 19.28
C ARG A 344 5.02 1.76 18.79
N ALA A 345 5.39 1.52 17.54
CA ALA A 345 6.60 2.10 16.94
C ALA A 345 6.60 3.64 16.99
N VAL A 346 5.46 4.27 16.66
CA VAL A 346 5.33 5.73 16.72
C VAL A 346 5.37 6.22 18.17
N ARG A 347 4.73 5.51 19.11
CA ARG A 347 4.77 5.87 20.53
C ARG A 347 6.19 5.81 21.09
N GLU A 348 6.94 4.77 20.74
CA GLU A 348 8.33 4.59 21.18
C GLU A 348 9.25 5.66 20.57
N ALA A 349 9.03 6.03 19.31
CA ALA A 349 9.78 7.08 18.63
C ALA A 349 9.45 8.49 19.17
N HIS A 350 8.22 8.72 19.64
CA HIS A 350 7.70 10.02 20.09
C HIS A 350 6.97 9.92 21.44
N PRO A 351 7.68 9.55 22.54
CA PRO A 351 7.05 9.25 23.82
C PRO A 351 6.34 10.45 24.46
N ASP A 352 6.82 11.66 24.19
CA ASP A 352 6.30 12.91 24.77
C ASP A 352 5.18 13.55 23.92
N ARG A 353 4.84 12.97 22.77
CA ARG A 353 3.81 13.49 21.88
C ARG A 353 2.47 12.76 22.05
N ARG A 354 1.38 13.50 21.88
CA ARG A 354 0.03 12.89 21.81
C ARG A 354 -0.11 12.18 20.47
N LEU A 355 -0.52 10.92 20.49
CA LEU A 355 -0.70 10.07 19.32
C LEU A 355 -2.17 10.09 18.88
N VAL A 356 -2.41 10.61 17.68
CA VAL A 356 -3.72 10.65 17.03
C VAL A 356 -3.73 9.64 15.88
N CYS A 357 -4.59 8.62 15.98
CA CYS A 357 -4.78 7.64 14.91
C CYS A 357 -5.96 8.04 14.05
N VAL A 358 -5.78 8.06 12.73
CA VAL A 358 -6.85 8.31 11.76
C VAL A 358 -7.00 7.04 10.93
N PHE A 359 -8.05 6.26 11.17
CA PHE A 359 -8.19 4.92 10.62
C PHE A 359 -9.41 4.80 9.70
N GLN A 360 -9.19 4.21 8.52
CA GLN A 360 -10.25 3.74 7.62
C GLN A 360 -10.23 2.21 7.56
N PRO A 361 -11.24 1.52 8.13
CA PRO A 361 -11.35 0.07 8.01
C PRO A 361 -11.47 -0.36 6.55
N HIS A 362 -10.90 -1.51 6.20
CA HIS A 362 -10.88 -2.06 4.84
C HIS A 362 -11.58 -3.43 4.81
N LEU A 363 -12.60 -3.58 3.93
CA LEU A 363 -13.51 -4.73 3.80
C LEU A 363 -14.48 -4.94 4.98
N TYR A 364 -15.71 -5.35 4.67
CA TYR A 364 -16.70 -5.73 5.67
C TYR A 364 -16.37 -7.09 6.29
N SER A 365 -15.91 -8.05 5.49
CA SER A 365 -15.49 -9.38 5.96
C SER A 365 -14.41 -9.28 7.04
N ARG A 366 -13.34 -8.52 6.78
CA ARG A 366 -12.25 -8.27 7.73
C ARG A 366 -12.75 -7.56 9.00
N THR A 367 -13.62 -6.56 8.83
CA THR A 367 -14.22 -5.86 9.98
C THR A 367 -15.02 -6.82 10.87
N ARG A 368 -15.76 -7.76 10.29
CA ARG A 368 -16.47 -8.82 11.02
C ARG A 368 -15.51 -9.78 11.71
N ASP A 369 -14.51 -10.27 10.98
CA ASP A 369 -13.63 -11.36 11.44
C ASP A 369 -12.68 -10.91 12.57
N PHE A 370 -12.30 -9.63 12.57
CA PHE A 370 -11.36 -9.05 13.53
C PHE A 370 -11.98 -7.96 14.42
N LEU A 371 -13.30 -7.98 14.59
CA LEU A 371 -14.02 -6.94 15.31
C LEU A 371 -13.45 -6.72 16.72
N ASN A 372 -13.17 -7.81 17.44
CA ASN A 372 -12.73 -7.77 18.83
C ASN A 372 -11.25 -7.34 18.97
N GLU A 373 -10.49 -7.40 17.88
CA GLU A 373 -9.07 -7.10 17.81
C GLU A 373 -8.81 -5.64 17.39
N PHE A 374 -9.72 -5.03 16.62
CA PHE A 374 -9.57 -3.64 16.18
C PHE A 374 -9.54 -2.64 17.34
N ALA A 375 -10.50 -2.72 18.26
CA ALA A 375 -10.57 -1.75 19.35
C ALA A 375 -9.31 -1.79 20.27
N PRO A 376 -8.82 -2.97 20.72
CA PRO A 376 -7.56 -3.05 21.44
C PRO A 376 -6.34 -2.51 20.67
N ALA A 377 -6.26 -2.74 19.36
CA ALA A 377 -5.17 -2.21 18.54
C ALA A 377 -5.22 -0.68 18.45
N LEU A 378 -6.38 -0.10 18.13
CA LEU A 378 -6.57 1.35 18.00
C LEU A 378 -6.46 2.08 19.35
N ALA A 379 -6.79 1.41 20.45
CA ALA A 379 -6.67 1.92 21.81
C ALA A 379 -5.22 2.26 22.22
N LEU A 380 -4.20 1.90 21.45
CA LEU A 380 -2.82 2.33 21.67
C LEU A 380 -2.60 3.83 21.39
N ALA A 381 -3.48 4.45 20.60
CA ALA A 381 -3.51 5.89 20.40
C ALA A 381 -4.20 6.62 21.57
N ASP A 382 -3.87 7.91 21.71
CA ASP A 382 -4.54 8.79 22.69
C ASP A 382 -5.90 9.27 22.18
N SER A 383 -6.05 9.42 20.86
CA SER A 383 -7.28 9.83 20.18
C SER A 383 -7.42 9.07 18.86
N VAL A 384 -8.64 8.67 18.51
CA VAL A 384 -8.93 7.88 17.30
C VAL A 384 -10.00 8.57 16.46
N PHE A 385 -9.70 8.84 15.19
CA PHE A 385 -10.69 9.22 14.18
C PHE A 385 -10.99 8.01 13.30
N LEU A 386 -12.26 7.67 13.14
CA LEU A 386 -12.69 6.49 12.38
C LEU A 386 -13.65 6.90 11.25
N THR A 387 -13.39 6.42 10.03
CA THR A 387 -14.32 6.62 8.90
C THR A 387 -15.26 5.44 8.69
N ASP A 388 -16.15 5.55 7.70
CA ASP A 388 -16.82 4.36 7.14
C ASP A 388 -15.83 3.35 6.58
N ILE A 389 -16.28 2.09 6.55
CA ILE A 389 -15.55 0.97 5.97
C ILE A 389 -15.36 1.24 4.48
N TYR A 390 -14.12 1.18 4.01
CA TYR A 390 -13.83 1.12 2.59
C TYR A 390 -14.15 -0.28 2.07
N PRO A 391 -15.17 -0.43 1.19
CA PRO A 391 -15.69 -1.75 0.81
C PRO A 391 -14.75 -2.50 -0.14
N ALA A 392 -13.84 -1.79 -0.82
CA ALA A 392 -13.14 -2.26 -2.00
C ALA A 392 -14.09 -2.92 -3.02
N ARG A 393 -14.16 -4.25 -3.03
CA ARG A 393 -15.00 -5.07 -3.93
C ARG A 393 -16.24 -5.66 -3.28
N GLU A 394 -16.42 -5.51 -1.97
CA GLU A 394 -17.49 -6.16 -1.22
C GLU A 394 -18.80 -5.37 -1.24
N LYS A 395 -19.91 -6.11 -1.24
CA LYS A 395 -21.21 -5.53 -0.91
C LYS A 395 -21.30 -5.35 0.61
N PRO A 396 -22.02 -4.32 1.10
CA PRO A 396 -22.26 -4.15 2.53
C PRO A 396 -22.81 -5.42 3.19
N LEU A 397 -22.21 -5.83 4.30
CA LEU A 397 -22.70 -6.94 5.12
C LEU A 397 -23.69 -6.41 6.16
N PRO A 398 -24.92 -6.94 6.24
CA PRO A 398 -25.90 -6.52 7.23
C PRO A 398 -25.33 -6.60 8.66
N GLY A 399 -25.48 -5.50 9.41
CA GLY A 399 -25.02 -5.39 10.79
C GLY A 399 -23.53 -5.08 10.97
N ILE A 400 -22.72 -5.09 9.90
CA ILE A 400 -21.28 -4.76 9.98
C ILE A 400 -21.05 -3.30 9.59
N SER A 401 -20.51 -2.52 10.53
CA SER A 401 -20.15 -1.12 10.29
C SER A 401 -19.03 -0.68 11.22
N SER A 402 -18.34 0.41 10.86
CA SER A 402 -17.33 1.05 11.71
C SER A 402 -17.87 1.47 13.08
N LEU A 403 -19.18 1.68 13.22
CA LEU A 403 -19.81 2.00 14.51
C LEU A 403 -19.64 0.90 15.56
N LEU A 404 -19.47 -0.36 15.16
CA LEU A 404 -19.19 -1.44 16.12
C LEU A 404 -17.82 -1.25 16.78
N ILE A 405 -16.82 -0.81 16.01
CA ILE A 405 -15.48 -0.49 16.53
C ILE A 405 -15.55 0.74 17.44
N VAL A 406 -16.30 1.77 17.02
CA VAL A 406 -16.54 2.99 17.84
C VAL A 406 -17.14 2.63 19.19
N GLN A 407 -18.19 1.81 19.20
CA GLN A 407 -18.85 1.37 20.44
C GLN A 407 -17.88 0.65 21.39
N GLN A 408 -17.01 -0.21 20.86
CA GLN A 408 -16.00 -0.89 21.69
C GLN A 408 -14.94 0.08 22.25
N LEU A 409 -14.51 1.06 21.45
CA LEU A 409 -13.59 2.12 21.90
C LEU A 409 -14.23 3.03 22.97
N GLU A 410 -15.48 3.43 22.77
CA GLU A 410 -16.26 4.22 23.75
C GLU A 410 -16.42 3.44 25.07
N GLN A 411 -16.76 2.15 25.00
CA GLN A 411 -16.86 1.27 26.18
C GLN A 411 -15.52 1.11 26.90
N ALA A 412 -14.41 1.16 26.17
CA ALA A 412 -13.06 1.19 26.73
C ALA A 412 -12.63 2.58 27.24
N GLY A 413 -13.50 3.58 27.18
CA GLY A 413 -13.23 4.95 27.64
C GLY A 413 -12.23 5.71 26.76
N LYS A 414 -12.08 5.32 25.50
CA LYS A 414 -11.16 5.98 24.56
C LYS A 414 -11.80 7.21 23.92
N ASP A 415 -10.95 8.22 23.68
CA ASP A 415 -11.31 9.39 22.88
C ASP A 415 -11.43 8.96 21.41
N VAL A 416 -12.67 8.83 20.93
CA VAL A 416 -12.98 8.38 19.57
C VAL A 416 -13.96 9.34 18.90
N CYS A 417 -13.65 9.72 17.66
CA CYS A 417 -14.50 10.54 16.82
C CYS A 417 -14.83 9.78 15.54
N TYR A 418 -16.11 9.48 15.32
CA TYR A 418 -16.58 8.88 14.08
C TYR A 418 -16.90 9.96 13.05
N VAL A 419 -16.17 9.92 11.92
CA VAL A 419 -16.32 10.84 10.80
C VAL A 419 -16.61 10.01 9.54
N PRO A 420 -17.90 9.70 9.24
CA PRO A 420 -18.26 8.75 8.19
C PRO A 420 -17.61 9.09 6.83
N SER A 421 -17.62 10.38 6.48
CA SER A 421 -17.12 10.86 5.20
C SER A 421 -15.63 11.22 5.27
N ARG A 422 -14.82 10.50 4.48
CA ARG A 422 -13.39 10.82 4.28
C ARG A 422 -13.12 12.26 3.83
N PHE A 423 -14.08 12.90 3.16
CA PHE A 423 -13.94 14.28 2.68
C PHE A 423 -14.06 15.32 3.79
N ARG A 424 -14.71 14.98 4.91
CA ARG A 424 -14.76 15.83 6.11
C ARG A 424 -13.61 15.57 7.08
N LEU A 425 -13.00 14.40 6.97
CA LEU A 425 -11.97 13.92 7.89
C LEU A 425 -10.80 14.89 8.07
N PRO A 426 -10.17 15.45 7.01
CA PRO A 426 -9.07 16.41 7.17
C PRO A 426 -9.44 17.59 8.07
N ARG A 427 -10.60 18.19 7.84
CA ARG A 427 -11.08 19.36 8.57
C ARG A 427 -11.40 19.05 10.04
N GLU A 428 -12.04 17.92 10.31
CA GLU A 428 -12.36 17.52 11.69
C GLU A 428 -11.08 17.17 12.48
N VAL A 429 -10.10 16.51 11.84
CA VAL A 429 -8.79 16.26 12.47
C VAL A 429 -8.04 17.57 12.70
N ALA A 430 -7.98 18.46 11.71
CA ALA A 430 -7.31 19.76 11.83
C ALA A 430 -7.82 20.62 13.01
N ARG A 431 -9.12 20.52 13.35
CA ARG A 431 -9.71 21.21 14.51
C ARG A 431 -9.32 20.62 15.86
N ALA A 432 -8.94 19.33 15.88
CA ALA A 432 -8.70 18.58 17.11
C ALA A 432 -7.20 18.41 17.45
N VAL A 433 -6.33 18.50 16.43
CA VAL A 433 -4.89 18.39 16.60
C VAL A 433 -4.27 19.74 16.99
N ARG A 434 -3.10 19.67 17.63
CA ARG A 434 -2.31 20.84 18.04
C ARG A 434 -0.83 20.58 17.84
N GLY A 435 -0.02 21.65 17.85
CA GLY A 435 1.43 21.53 17.83
C GLY A 435 1.93 20.62 18.96
N GLY A 436 2.81 19.68 18.62
CA GLY A 436 3.27 18.60 19.51
C GLY A 436 2.52 17.27 19.35
N ASP A 437 1.47 17.20 18.53
CA ASP A 437 0.80 15.93 18.22
C ASP A 437 1.55 15.15 17.12
N VAL A 438 1.39 13.82 17.10
CA VAL A 438 1.71 12.95 15.96
C VAL A 438 0.42 12.38 15.43
N VAL A 439 0.17 12.53 14.14
CA VAL A 439 -0.99 11.98 13.44
C VAL A 439 -0.53 10.84 12.55
N VAL A 440 -1.15 9.67 12.69
CA VAL A 440 -0.89 8.51 11.83
C VAL A 440 -2.15 8.16 11.05
N ALA A 441 -2.11 8.34 9.74
CA ALA A 441 -3.15 7.89 8.83
C ALA A 441 -2.96 6.40 8.53
N MET A 442 -4.01 5.59 8.71
CA MET A 442 -3.94 4.14 8.60
C MET A 442 -5.05 3.58 7.72
N GLY A 443 -4.69 2.75 6.74
CA GLY A 443 -5.63 1.93 5.97
C GLY A 443 -5.19 1.66 4.53
N ALA A 444 -5.68 0.56 3.96
CA ALA A 444 -5.34 0.11 2.60
C ALA A 444 -6.19 0.75 1.48
N GLY A 445 -7.19 1.55 1.85
CA GLY A 445 -8.13 2.17 0.91
C GLY A 445 -7.67 3.53 0.40
N ASN A 446 -8.66 4.39 0.14
CA ASN A 446 -8.50 5.75 -0.39
C ASN A 446 -8.25 6.83 0.68
N ILE A 447 -7.72 6.39 1.83
CA ILE A 447 -7.24 7.27 2.90
C ILE A 447 -5.84 7.83 2.60
N ASP A 448 -5.17 7.34 1.55
CA ASP A 448 -3.91 7.88 1.00
C ASP A 448 -3.98 9.38 0.66
N ALA A 449 -5.16 9.90 0.31
CA ALA A 449 -5.35 11.33 0.06
C ALA A 449 -5.43 12.19 1.34
N PHE A 450 -5.63 11.57 2.51
CA PHE A 450 -5.84 12.30 3.77
C PHE A 450 -4.64 13.14 4.21
N PRO A 451 -3.38 12.64 4.21
CA PRO A 451 -2.25 13.42 4.69
C PRO A 451 -2.07 14.74 3.95
N SER A 452 -2.16 14.73 2.61
CA SER A 452 -2.08 15.95 1.81
C SER A 452 -3.21 16.93 2.13
N ALA A 453 -4.45 16.43 2.24
CA ALA A 453 -5.59 17.28 2.55
C ALA A 453 -5.54 17.85 3.98
N LEU A 454 -4.96 17.11 4.94
CA LEU A 454 -4.76 17.61 6.30
C LEU A 454 -3.72 18.74 6.31
N ILE A 455 -2.63 18.61 5.56
CA ILE A 455 -1.63 19.67 5.41
C ILE A 455 -2.28 20.96 4.89
N ASP A 456 -3.13 20.85 3.87
CA ASP A 456 -3.87 21.98 3.32
C ASP A 456 -4.80 22.64 4.36
N GLU A 457 -5.53 21.85 5.14
CA GLU A 457 -6.42 22.35 6.21
C GLU A 457 -5.64 23.04 7.34
N LEU A 458 -4.51 22.46 7.77
CA LEU A 458 -3.63 23.07 8.79
C LEU A 458 -3.09 24.42 8.31
N ALA A 459 -2.68 24.51 7.04
CA ALA A 459 -2.24 25.76 6.42
C ALA A 459 -3.38 26.79 6.29
N CYS A 460 -4.60 26.35 5.96
CA CYS A 460 -5.78 27.21 5.81
C CYS A 460 -6.29 27.78 7.13
N SER A 461 -6.08 27.10 8.27
CA SER A 461 -6.51 27.59 9.59
C SER A 461 -5.93 28.97 9.97
N THR A 462 -4.92 29.45 9.24
CA THR A 462 -4.26 30.74 9.44
C THR A 462 -4.82 31.89 8.61
N ARG A 463 -5.73 31.65 7.64
CA ARG A 463 -6.26 32.71 6.76
C ARG A 463 -7.80 32.71 6.74
N PRO A 464 -8.46 33.85 7.05
CA PRO A 464 -9.90 33.95 6.84
C PRO A 464 -10.20 33.75 5.35
N LEU A 465 -11.07 32.79 5.03
CA LEU A 465 -11.54 32.58 3.66
C LEU A 465 -12.15 33.88 3.14
N ARG A 466 -11.82 34.25 1.89
CA ARG A 466 -12.53 35.31 1.18
C ARG A 466 -13.82 34.72 0.64
N VAL A 467 -14.96 35.22 1.09
CA VAL A 467 -16.28 34.69 0.74
C VAL A 467 -17.03 35.71 -0.10
N ALA A 468 -17.40 35.34 -1.32
CA ALA A 468 -18.30 36.13 -2.14
C ALA A 468 -19.75 35.72 -1.84
N VAL A 469 -20.61 36.66 -1.46
CA VAL A 469 -22.04 36.42 -1.26
C VAL A 469 -22.79 37.05 -2.43
N PHE A 470 -23.27 36.22 -3.35
CA PHE A 470 -24.08 36.68 -4.47
C PHE A 470 -25.50 37.01 -4.00
N GLN A 471 -25.92 38.25 -4.27
CA GLN A 471 -27.19 38.81 -3.85
C GLN A 471 -27.77 39.75 -4.92
N GLY A 472 -29.03 40.17 -4.80
CA GLY A 472 -29.69 40.99 -5.82
C GLY A 472 -29.97 40.20 -7.11
N GLY A 473 -29.55 40.76 -8.26
CA GLY A 473 -29.88 40.27 -9.61
C GLY A 473 -31.16 40.89 -10.20
N ALA A 474 -31.46 40.53 -11.45
CA ALA A 474 -32.52 41.15 -12.27
C ALA A 474 -33.95 40.63 -12.02
N SER A 475 -34.18 39.88 -10.94
CA SER A 475 -35.49 39.29 -10.65
C SER A 475 -36.40 40.28 -9.91
N ALA A 476 -37.71 40.01 -9.92
CA ALA A 476 -38.68 40.76 -9.11
C ALA A 476 -38.46 40.64 -7.58
N GLU A 477 -37.61 39.70 -7.14
CA GLU A 477 -37.27 39.46 -5.74
C GLU A 477 -35.93 40.12 -5.34
N ARG A 478 -35.37 41.00 -6.19
CA ARG A 478 -34.08 41.66 -5.97
C ARG A 478 -33.91 42.24 -4.57
N GLU A 479 -34.91 42.97 -4.05
CA GLU A 479 -34.84 43.57 -2.71
C GLU A 479 -34.75 42.50 -1.61
N VAL A 480 -35.47 41.39 -1.74
CA VAL A 480 -35.43 40.26 -0.79
C VAL A 480 -34.08 39.57 -0.86
N SER A 481 -33.53 39.40 -2.07
CA SER A 481 -32.20 38.83 -2.31
C SER A 481 -31.09 39.68 -1.70
N LEU A 482 -31.17 41.01 -1.83
CA LEU A 482 -30.23 41.95 -1.20
C LEU A 482 -30.30 41.91 0.33
N LEU A 483 -31.50 41.84 0.89
CA LEU A 483 -31.70 41.77 2.35
C LEU A 483 -31.17 40.44 2.92
N SER A 484 -31.60 39.31 2.36
CA SER A 484 -31.18 37.98 2.82
C SER A 484 -29.68 37.73 2.60
N GLY A 485 -29.15 38.14 1.44
CA GLY A 485 -27.71 38.11 1.15
C GLY A 485 -26.91 38.97 2.12
N GLY A 486 -27.40 40.17 2.45
CA GLY A 486 -26.77 41.05 3.44
C GLY A 486 -26.72 40.41 4.83
N MET A 487 -27.80 39.77 5.27
CA MET A 487 -27.84 39.04 6.54
C MET A 487 -26.85 37.88 6.56
N VAL A 488 -26.72 37.12 5.46
CA VAL A 488 -25.73 36.05 5.33
C VAL A 488 -24.31 36.63 5.37
N ALA A 489 -24.06 37.74 4.68
CA ALA A 489 -22.76 38.39 4.66
C ALA A 489 -22.35 38.90 6.05
N ASP A 490 -23.27 39.51 6.79
CA ASP A 490 -23.01 40.01 8.15
C ASP A 490 -22.80 38.86 9.15
N ALA A 491 -23.57 37.77 9.02
CA ALA A 491 -23.33 36.56 9.80
C ALA A 491 -21.93 36.00 9.55
N LEU A 492 -21.50 35.91 8.29
CA LEU A 492 -20.15 35.44 7.93
C LEU A 492 -19.05 36.40 8.41
N ARG A 493 -19.24 37.72 8.34
CA ARG A 493 -18.28 38.69 8.91
C ARG A 493 -18.15 38.55 10.42
N SER A 494 -19.25 38.31 11.13
CA SER A 494 -19.21 38.09 12.59
C SER A 494 -18.46 36.82 12.99
N LEU A 495 -18.33 35.86 12.06
CA LEU A 495 -17.49 34.67 12.19
C LEU A 495 -16.03 34.90 11.76
N GLY A 496 -15.65 36.13 11.38
CA GLY A 496 -14.28 36.51 11.03
C GLY A 496 -13.89 36.28 9.57
N TYR A 497 -14.83 35.97 8.68
CA TYR A 497 -14.55 35.83 7.25
C TYR A 497 -14.39 37.18 6.53
N ASP A 498 -13.56 37.21 5.48
CA ASP A 498 -13.43 38.36 4.58
C ASP A 498 -14.54 38.30 3.52
N VAL A 499 -15.65 38.99 3.76
CA VAL A 499 -16.88 38.82 2.96
C VAL A 499 -17.12 39.97 1.99
N THR A 500 -17.17 39.64 0.70
CA THR A 500 -17.53 40.55 -0.39
C THR A 500 -18.93 40.24 -0.90
N PRO A 501 -19.95 41.05 -0.56
CA PRO A 501 -21.26 40.94 -1.20
C PRO A 501 -21.18 41.41 -2.66
N LEU A 502 -21.74 40.63 -3.57
CA LEU A 502 -21.70 40.89 -5.01
C LEU A 502 -23.13 40.90 -5.57
N ASP A 503 -23.47 41.97 -6.31
CA ASP A 503 -24.72 42.05 -7.06
C ASP A 503 -24.45 41.89 -8.56
N PRO A 504 -24.77 40.74 -9.16
CA PRO A 504 -24.50 40.47 -10.56
C PRO A 504 -25.02 41.54 -11.52
N GLU A 505 -26.17 42.16 -11.22
CA GLU A 505 -26.75 43.19 -12.08
C GLU A 505 -25.98 44.50 -11.97
N GLN A 506 -25.51 44.89 -10.77
CA GLN A 506 -24.64 46.06 -10.62
C GLN A 506 -23.28 45.83 -11.29
N LEU A 507 -22.75 44.60 -11.21
CA LEU A 507 -21.49 44.23 -11.85
C LEU A 507 -21.59 44.28 -13.38
N LEU A 508 -22.69 43.78 -13.94
CA LEU A 508 -22.96 43.81 -15.38
C LEU A 508 -23.22 45.23 -15.91
N LEU A 509 -23.83 46.10 -15.09
CA LEU A 509 -24.06 47.51 -15.45
C LEU A 509 -22.82 48.41 -15.24
N GLY A 510 -21.87 47.99 -14.40
CA GLY A 510 -20.71 48.78 -13.99
C GLY A 510 -19.43 48.53 -14.79
N GLU A 511 -19.07 47.28 -15.09
CA GLU A 511 -17.72 46.95 -15.63
C GLU A 511 -17.68 45.99 -16.84
N GLY A 512 -18.83 45.53 -17.35
CA GLY A 512 -18.92 44.88 -18.67
C GLY A 512 -18.30 43.49 -18.83
N ASP A 513 -17.50 42.97 -17.88
CA ASP A 513 -17.00 41.58 -17.91
C ASP A 513 -16.82 40.99 -16.50
N ILE A 514 -17.54 39.90 -16.21
CA ILE A 514 -17.48 39.16 -14.93
C ILE A 514 -16.13 38.45 -14.73
N ARG A 515 -15.31 38.28 -15.78
CA ARG A 515 -14.02 37.54 -15.72
C ARG A 515 -12.87 38.31 -15.06
N ALA A 516 -13.06 39.58 -14.70
CA ALA A 516 -12.04 40.43 -14.09
C ALA A 516 -11.99 40.36 -12.55
N LEU A 517 -12.95 39.67 -11.91
CA LEU A 517 -13.05 39.38 -10.48
C LEU A 517 -12.59 37.95 -10.18
#